data_AF-A0A3R7I971-F1
#
_entry.id   AF-A0A3R7I971-F1
#
_cell.length_a   1.000
_cell.length_b   1.000
_cell.length_c   1.000
_cell.angle_alpha   90.00
_cell.angle_beta   90.00
_cell.angle_gamma   90.00
#
_symmetry.space_group_name_H-M   'P 1'
#
loop_
_entity.id
_entity.type
_entity.pdbx_description
1 polymer ?
#
loop_
_entity_poly.entity_id
_entity_poly.type
_entity_poly.pdbx_seq_one_letter_code
_entity_poly.pdbx_strand_id
1 'polypeptide(L)'
;MTAKPERMPSQKGTQLGEARKAAEAAGYTPSAHNANKGDADPSGSWTVCFEDIGYGTVDYGAVEEGALCPKKDGGPLAWPQAPDVTGAVYAKAVTALTKAGLSEDGISADSAYKDVTVASADVEDGPDDYTVCFQSLKAGSDIKPGTETKLTVVEGGSCPSVKGTYKDRTNDPAHTPPAPARDSGSGGSSGGGSGGSGDTDQGAGGCELTSPAGNCYRAGQFCANKHLGLQTRDAGGRIIYCKERADGQRWNYS
;
A
#
# COMPACT_ATOMS: atom_id res chain seq x y z
N MET A 1 -42.34 -50.47 -3.54
CA MET A 1 -42.56 -49.33 -2.63
C MET A 1 -41.20 -48.80 -2.26
N THR A 2 -40.79 -47.67 -2.83
CA THR A 2 -39.53 -47.01 -2.44
C THR A 2 -39.65 -46.60 -0.97
N ALA A 3 -38.69 -47.00 -0.16
CA ALA A 3 -38.67 -46.66 1.26
C ALA A 3 -38.74 -45.13 1.41
N LYS A 4 -39.50 -44.65 2.40
CA LYS A 4 -39.54 -43.22 2.73
C LYS A 4 -38.10 -42.77 3.03
N PRO A 5 -37.61 -41.70 2.37
CA PRO A 5 -36.27 -41.18 2.63
C PRO A 5 -36.05 -40.86 4.11
N GLU A 6 -34.81 -40.99 4.57
CA GLU A 6 -34.47 -40.65 5.94
C GLU A 6 -34.56 -39.13 6.15
N ARG A 7 -34.76 -38.69 7.40
CA ARG A 7 -34.79 -37.26 7.70
C ARG A 7 -33.35 -36.72 7.68
N MET A 8 -33.05 -35.84 6.74
CA MET A 8 -31.74 -35.18 6.62
C MET A 8 -31.69 -33.87 7.45
N PRO A 9 -30.55 -33.52 8.07
CA PRO A 9 -30.36 -32.19 8.64
C PRO A 9 -30.27 -31.12 7.54
N SER A 10 -30.58 -29.86 7.90
CA SER A 10 -30.39 -28.71 6.99
C SER A 10 -28.94 -28.64 6.52
N GLN A 11 -28.74 -28.51 5.22
CA GLN A 11 -27.45 -28.31 4.53
C GLN A 11 -27.19 -26.83 4.21
N LYS A 12 -28.07 -25.90 4.60
CA LYS A 12 -27.81 -24.45 4.45
C LYS A 12 -26.45 -24.05 5.01
N GLY A 13 -25.68 -23.34 4.20
CA GLY A 13 -24.31 -22.90 4.50
C GLY A 13 -23.22 -23.93 4.19
N THR A 14 -23.57 -25.16 3.77
CA THR A 14 -22.58 -26.14 3.30
C THR A 14 -22.33 -26.00 1.79
N GLN A 15 -21.26 -26.65 1.32
CA GLN A 15 -20.97 -26.72 -0.10
C GLN A 15 -21.99 -27.63 -0.80
N LEU A 16 -22.47 -27.22 -1.97
CA LEU A 16 -23.48 -27.92 -2.74
C LEU A 16 -23.05 -29.35 -3.09
N GLY A 17 -21.76 -29.56 -3.39
CA GLY A 17 -21.22 -30.90 -3.66
C GLY A 17 -21.35 -31.85 -2.47
N GLU A 18 -21.24 -31.34 -1.24
CA GLU A 18 -21.42 -32.11 0.00
C GLU A 18 -22.90 -32.33 0.30
N ALA A 19 -23.71 -31.28 0.15
CA ALA A 19 -25.16 -31.35 0.34
C ALA A 19 -25.84 -32.37 -0.59
N ARG A 20 -25.38 -32.47 -1.85
CA ARG A 20 -25.85 -33.48 -2.81
C ARG A 20 -25.50 -34.90 -2.36
N LYS A 21 -24.26 -35.13 -1.92
CA LYS A 21 -23.83 -36.43 -1.39
C LYS A 21 -24.63 -36.83 -0.15
N ALA A 22 -24.89 -35.89 0.75
CA ALA A 22 -25.69 -36.12 1.96
C ALA A 22 -27.14 -36.49 1.60
N ALA A 23 -27.72 -35.80 0.63
CA ALA A 23 -29.07 -36.08 0.13
C ALA A 23 -29.17 -37.47 -0.51
N GLU A 24 -28.23 -37.82 -1.39
CA GLU A 24 -28.17 -39.14 -2.02
C GLU A 24 -28.03 -40.26 -0.98
N ALA A 25 -27.16 -40.07 0.02
CA ALA A 25 -26.98 -41.02 1.11
C ALA A 25 -28.26 -41.22 1.94
N ALA A 26 -29.08 -40.17 2.10
CA ALA A 26 -30.36 -40.22 2.79
C ALA A 26 -31.53 -40.71 1.91
N GLY A 27 -31.27 -41.05 0.64
CA GLY A 27 -32.26 -41.59 -0.30
C GLY A 27 -33.08 -40.53 -1.06
N TYR A 28 -32.59 -39.29 -1.13
CA TYR A 28 -33.18 -38.24 -1.97
C TYR A 28 -32.49 -38.17 -3.34
N THR A 29 -33.25 -37.73 -4.35
CA THR A 29 -32.70 -37.29 -5.63
C THR A 29 -32.44 -35.78 -5.56
N PRO A 30 -31.18 -35.32 -5.56
CA PRO A 30 -30.89 -33.90 -5.47
C PRO A 30 -30.92 -33.20 -6.83
N SER A 31 -31.49 -32.00 -6.86
CA SER A 31 -31.31 -31.00 -7.91
C SER A 31 -30.72 -29.73 -7.32
N ALA A 32 -30.25 -28.81 -8.17
CA ALA A 32 -29.91 -27.47 -7.71
C ALA A 32 -30.15 -26.44 -8.80
N HIS A 33 -30.40 -25.22 -8.36
CA HIS A 33 -30.54 -24.06 -9.22
C HIS A 33 -29.82 -22.86 -8.60
N ASN A 34 -29.62 -21.82 -9.40
CA ASN A 34 -29.07 -20.57 -8.93
C ASN A 34 -30.09 -19.87 -8.03
N ALA A 35 -29.73 -19.64 -6.76
CA ALA A 35 -30.59 -18.96 -5.80
C ALA A 35 -30.83 -17.47 -6.14
N ASN A 36 -30.08 -16.92 -7.11
CA ASN A 36 -30.26 -15.57 -7.62
C ASN A 36 -30.99 -15.55 -8.98
N LYS A 37 -31.30 -14.37 -9.51
CA LYS A 37 -32.00 -14.22 -10.82
C LYS A 37 -31.17 -14.54 -12.06
N GLY A 38 -29.93 -14.95 -11.89
CA GLY A 38 -28.99 -15.30 -12.94
C GLY A 38 -29.22 -16.73 -13.44
N ASP A 39 -28.57 -17.01 -14.56
CA ASP A 39 -28.65 -18.27 -15.32
C ASP A 39 -27.41 -19.16 -15.14
N ALA A 40 -26.45 -18.73 -14.30
CA ALA A 40 -25.25 -19.52 -14.03
C ALA A 40 -25.59 -20.85 -13.36
N ASP A 41 -25.05 -21.94 -13.93
CA ASP A 41 -25.26 -23.30 -13.43
C ASP A 41 -24.51 -23.53 -12.10
N PRO A 42 -25.18 -24.05 -11.06
CA PRO A 42 -24.55 -24.29 -9.77
C PRO A 42 -23.42 -25.31 -9.83
N SER A 43 -22.24 -24.92 -9.34
CA SER A 43 -21.08 -25.81 -9.21
C SER A 43 -21.04 -26.47 -7.83
N GLY A 44 -20.22 -27.51 -7.67
CA GLY A 44 -20.05 -28.20 -6.37
C GLY A 44 -19.47 -27.31 -5.26
N SER A 45 -18.74 -26.24 -5.59
CA SER A 45 -18.14 -25.32 -4.62
C SER A 45 -19.11 -24.23 -4.14
N TRP A 46 -20.29 -24.13 -4.77
CA TRP A 46 -21.29 -23.14 -4.40
C TRP A 46 -21.88 -23.42 -3.02
N THR A 47 -22.35 -22.38 -2.34
CA THR A 47 -22.93 -22.49 -1.01
C THR A 47 -24.46 -22.64 -1.08
N VAL A 48 -25.00 -23.61 -0.35
CA VAL A 48 -26.46 -23.82 -0.27
C VAL A 48 -27.13 -22.74 0.57
N CYS A 49 -28.14 -22.08 0.01
CA CYS A 49 -28.92 -21.02 0.67
C CYS A 49 -30.35 -21.44 0.98
N PHE A 50 -30.96 -22.16 0.04
CA PHE A 50 -32.33 -22.62 0.12
C PHE A 50 -32.39 -24.11 -0.16
N GLU A 51 -33.41 -24.74 0.42
CA GLU A 51 -33.64 -26.17 0.32
C GLU A 51 -35.15 -26.36 0.25
N ASP A 52 -35.61 -27.00 -0.82
CA ASP A 52 -36.99 -27.43 -0.95
C ASP A 52 -37.02 -28.96 -0.96
N ILE A 53 -37.55 -29.54 0.13
CA ILE A 53 -37.57 -30.98 0.34
C ILE A 53 -38.94 -31.52 -0.05
N GLY A 54 -38.97 -32.26 -1.16
CA GLY A 54 -40.14 -32.97 -1.65
C GLY A 54 -40.19 -34.43 -1.19
N TYR A 55 -41.08 -35.20 -1.80
CA TYR A 55 -41.18 -36.63 -1.55
C TYR A 55 -40.09 -37.40 -2.30
N GLY A 56 -38.94 -37.63 -1.66
CA GLY A 56 -37.80 -38.32 -2.28
C GLY A 56 -36.94 -37.44 -3.18
N THR A 57 -37.17 -36.13 -3.18
CA THR A 57 -36.38 -35.15 -3.91
C THR A 57 -35.96 -34.02 -2.98
N VAL A 58 -34.83 -33.38 -3.29
CA VAL A 58 -34.44 -32.12 -2.68
C VAL A 58 -33.92 -31.20 -3.77
N ASP A 59 -34.40 -29.96 -3.78
CA ASP A 59 -33.88 -28.93 -4.67
C ASP A 59 -33.12 -27.89 -3.85
N TYR A 60 -31.86 -27.66 -4.24
CA TYR A 60 -30.98 -26.71 -3.57
C TYR A 60 -30.87 -25.41 -4.36
N GLY A 61 -31.32 -24.30 -3.77
CA GLY A 61 -30.97 -22.97 -4.25
C GLY A 61 -29.58 -22.61 -3.71
N ALA A 62 -28.58 -22.49 -4.60
CA ALA A 62 -27.19 -22.21 -4.22
C ALA A 62 -26.67 -20.91 -4.83
N VAL A 63 -25.67 -20.31 -4.20
CA VAL A 63 -24.96 -19.13 -4.72
C VAL A 63 -23.49 -19.40 -4.93
N GLU A 64 -22.90 -18.62 -5.85
CA GLU A 64 -21.46 -18.58 -6.08
C GLU A 64 -20.67 -18.38 -4.78
N GLU A 65 -19.44 -18.88 -4.79
CA GLU A 65 -18.53 -18.79 -3.66
C GLU A 65 -18.34 -17.34 -3.19
N GLY A 66 -18.40 -17.13 -1.88
CA GLY A 66 -18.26 -15.80 -1.26
C GLY A 66 -19.51 -14.91 -1.35
N ALA A 67 -20.52 -15.26 -2.15
CA ALA A 67 -21.75 -14.48 -2.21
C ALA A 67 -22.62 -14.71 -0.98
N LEU A 68 -23.36 -13.67 -0.59
CA LEU A 68 -24.35 -13.76 0.47
C LEU A 68 -25.64 -14.37 -0.06
N CYS A 69 -26.21 -15.28 0.73
CA CYS A 69 -27.53 -15.82 0.42
C CYS A 69 -28.57 -14.71 0.28
N PRO A 70 -29.32 -14.68 -0.84
CA PRO A 70 -30.41 -13.74 -1.01
C PRO A 70 -31.43 -13.87 0.13
N LYS A 71 -32.26 -12.84 0.34
CA LYS A 71 -33.33 -12.90 1.37
C LYS A 71 -34.42 -13.91 1.02
N LYS A 72 -34.59 -14.18 -0.27
CA LYS A 72 -35.56 -15.12 -0.83
C LYS A 72 -34.96 -15.73 -2.09
N ASP A 73 -35.42 -16.93 -2.41
CA ASP A 73 -35.02 -17.62 -3.62
C ASP A 73 -35.40 -16.83 -4.88
N GLY A 74 -34.53 -16.84 -5.89
CA GLY A 74 -34.59 -15.96 -7.06
C GLY A 74 -34.43 -14.47 -6.72
N GLY A 75 -33.76 -14.16 -5.60
CA GLY A 75 -33.48 -12.79 -5.15
C GLY A 75 -32.29 -12.15 -5.88
N PRO A 76 -32.02 -10.84 -5.67
CA PRO A 76 -30.77 -10.25 -6.11
C PRO A 76 -29.60 -10.85 -5.31
N LEU A 77 -28.48 -11.11 -5.98
CA LEU A 77 -27.24 -11.50 -5.34
C LEU A 77 -26.65 -10.31 -4.57
N ALA A 78 -26.15 -10.55 -3.37
CA ALA A 78 -25.43 -9.56 -2.57
C ALA A 78 -24.05 -10.11 -2.21
N TRP A 79 -23.11 -9.21 -1.98
CA TRP A 79 -21.74 -9.54 -1.59
C TRP A 79 -21.45 -8.97 -0.20
N PRO A 80 -20.54 -9.59 0.56
CA PRO A 80 -20.00 -8.97 1.77
C PRO A 80 -19.37 -7.62 1.44
N GLN A 81 -19.34 -6.72 2.42
CA GLN A 81 -18.77 -5.39 2.23
C GLN A 81 -17.46 -5.22 2.99
N ALA A 82 -16.50 -4.54 2.35
CA ALA A 82 -15.22 -4.22 2.95
C ALA A 82 -15.39 -3.32 4.18
N PRO A 83 -14.87 -3.71 5.35
CA PRO A 83 -14.81 -2.82 6.50
C PRO A 83 -13.86 -1.65 6.26
N ASP A 84 -14.00 -0.59 7.07
CA ASP A 84 -12.95 0.41 7.23
C ASP A 84 -11.94 -0.11 8.25
N VAL A 85 -10.71 -0.30 7.82
CA VAL A 85 -9.58 -0.77 8.62
C VAL A 85 -8.52 0.32 8.80
N THR A 86 -8.81 1.55 8.38
CA THR A 86 -7.92 2.69 8.55
C THR A 86 -7.71 2.99 10.04
N GLY A 87 -6.46 3.16 10.45
CA GLY A 87 -6.04 3.35 11.84
C GLY A 87 -5.93 2.06 12.65
N ALA A 88 -6.29 0.91 12.09
CA ALA A 88 -6.10 -0.37 12.75
C ALA A 88 -4.65 -0.85 12.63
N VAL A 89 -4.24 -1.69 13.57
CA VAL A 89 -3.02 -2.50 13.47
C VAL A 89 -3.18 -3.49 12.31
N TYR A 90 -2.10 -3.76 11.55
CA TYR A 90 -2.16 -4.58 10.34
C TYR A 90 -2.73 -5.99 10.60
N ALA A 91 -2.30 -6.69 11.66
CA ALA A 91 -2.85 -7.99 12.05
C ALA A 91 -4.40 -7.96 12.21
N LYS A 92 -4.91 -6.89 12.84
CA LYS A 92 -6.36 -6.70 13.05
C LYS A 92 -7.07 -6.35 11.75
N ALA A 93 -6.44 -5.57 10.89
CA ALA A 93 -6.97 -5.21 9.58
C ALA A 93 -7.13 -6.45 8.69
N VAL A 94 -6.09 -7.29 8.60
CA VAL A 94 -6.13 -8.56 7.87
C VAL A 94 -7.27 -9.43 8.40
N THR A 95 -7.32 -9.65 9.72
CA THR A 95 -8.39 -10.45 10.35
C THR A 95 -9.79 -9.92 10.04
N ALA A 96 -9.98 -8.60 10.02
CA ALA A 96 -11.27 -7.99 9.73
C ALA A 96 -11.68 -8.18 8.26
N LEU A 97 -10.74 -8.03 7.33
CA LEU A 97 -10.96 -8.22 5.89
C LEU A 97 -11.22 -9.68 5.55
N THR A 98 -10.47 -10.61 6.14
CA THR A 98 -10.65 -12.05 5.89
C THR A 98 -11.96 -12.56 6.47
N LYS A 99 -12.34 -12.10 7.66
CA LYS A 99 -13.67 -12.36 8.22
C LYS A 99 -14.81 -11.79 7.36
N ALA A 100 -14.56 -10.72 6.64
CA ALA A 100 -15.52 -10.16 5.67
C ALA A 100 -15.54 -10.93 4.34
N GLY A 101 -14.69 -11.96 4.15
CA GLY A 101 -14.69 -12.82 2.96
C GLY A 101 -13.62 -12.49 1.93
N LEU A 102 -12.66 -11.62 2.26
CA LEU A 102 -11.50 -11.38 1.39
C LEU A 102 -10.46 -12.49 1.57
N SER A 103 -9.83 -12.94 0.49
CA SER A 103 -8.71 -13.89 0.59
C SER A 103 -7.50 -13.22 1.24
N GLU A 104 -6.75 -13.95 2.07
CA GLU A 104 -5.47 -13.48 2.63
C GLU A 104 -4.47 -13.14 1.52
N ASP A 105 -4.38 -13.99 0.49
CA ASP A 105 -3.53 -13.76 -0.69
C ASP A 105 -3.93 -12.50 -1.48
N GLY A 106 -5.16 -12.04 -1.30
CA GLY A 106 -5.67 -10.80 -1.91
C GLY A 106 -5.28 -9.55 -1.13
N ILE A 107 -4.55 -9.65 -0.02
CA ILE A 107 -4.14 -8.52 0.82
C ILE A 107 -2.64 -8.29 0.67
N SER A 108 -2.27 -7.09 0.20
CA SER A 108 -0.88 -6.65 0.09
C SER A 108 -0.60 -5.46 0.99
N ALA A 109 0.66 -5.30 1.42
CA ALA A 109 1.11 -4.18 2.22
C ALA A 109 2.15 -3.33 1.46
N ASP A 110 1.98 -2.00 1.50
CA ASP A 110 2.92 -1.01 0.96
C ASP A 110 3.24 0.04 2.03
N SER A 111 4.41 0.68 1.92
CA SER A 111 4.76 1.83 2.76
C SER A 111 3.91 3.07 2.49
N ALA A 112 3.53 3.81 3.53
CA ALA A 112 2.90 5.12 3.39
C ALA A 112 3.84 6.24 2.90
N TYR A 113 5.15 6.03 3.04
CA TYR A 113 6.18 7.00 2.69
C TYR A 113 7.02 6.50 1.51
N LYS A 114 7.33 7.40 0.56
CA LYS A 114 8.09 7.07 -0.65
C LYS A 114 9.56 6.72 -0.39
N ASP A 115 10.12 7.25 0.69
CA ASP A 115 11.51 7.06 1.12
C ASP A 115 11.66 5.95 2.17
N VAL A 116 10.58 5.24 2.49
CA VAL A 116 10.62 4.09 3.39
C VAL A 116 10.18 2.87 2.59
N THR A 117 11.04 1.86 2.53
CA THR A 117 10.69 0.56 1.98
C THR A 117 10.06 -0.28 3.07
N VAL A 118 8.92 -0.90 2.77
CA VAL A 118 8.28 -1.90 3.62
C VAL A 118 8.15 -3.15 2.77
N ALA A 119 8.87 -4.22 3.12
CA ALA A 119 8.68 -5.50 2.45
C ALA A 119 7.49 -6.23 3.09
N SER A 120 6.73 -6.97 2.28
CA SER A 120 5.58 -7.73 2.79
C SER A 120 5.99 -8.73 3.87
N ALA A 121 7.17 -9.36 3.73
CA ALA A 121 7.72 -10.27 4.73
C ALA A 121 7.96 -9.58 6.09
N ASP A 122 8.44 -8.33 6.12
CA ASP A 122 8.67 -7.61 7.38
C ASP A 122 7.33 -7.31 8.10
N VAL A 123 6.28 -7.05 7.31
CA VAL A 123 4.93 -6.83 7.83
C VAL A 123 4.32 -8.14 8.34
N GLU A 124 4.60 -9.26 7.69
CA GLU A 124 4.14 -10.58 8.11
C GLU A 124 4.86 -11.10 9.36
N ASP A 125 6.14 -10.76 9.53
CA ASP A 125 6.94 -11.12 10.71
C ASP A 125 6.59 -10.25 11.93
N GLY A 126 6.24 -8.97 11.71
CA GLY A 126 5.88 -8.01 12.76
C GLY A 126 4.53 -7.32 12.55
N PRO A 127 3.41 -8.04 12.36
CA PRO A 127 2.14 -7.45 11.90
C PRO A 127 1.48 -6.55 12.94
N ASP A 128 1.96 -6.57 14.17
CA ASP A 128 1.49 -5.71 15.26
C ASP A 128 2.19 -4.34 15.32
N ASP A 129 3.34 -4.20 14.65
CA ASP A 129 4.14 -2.96 14.64
C ASP A 129 3.66 -1.96 13.59
N TYR A 130 2.81 -2.41 12.66
CA TYR A 130 2.32 -1.64 11.54
C TYR A 130 0.89 -1.14 11.77
N THR A 131 0.70 0.15 11.55
CA THR A 131 -0.63 0.77 11.52
C THR A 131 -1.04 1.02 10.07
N VAL A 132 -2.27 0.64 9.72
CA VAL A 132 -2.87 0.91 8.41
C VAL A 132 -3.25 2.38 8.32
N CYS A 133 -2.67 3.10 7.37
CA CYS A 133 -2.96 4.50 7.13
C CYS A 133 -3.96 4.72 6.02
N PHE A 134 -3.97 3.81 5.05
CA PHE A 134 -4.93 3.88 3.96
C PHE A 134 -5.23 2.49 3.42
N GLN A 135 -6.48 2.25 3.06
CA GLN A 135 -6.89 1.10 2.27
C GLN A 135 -7.21 1.52 0.84
N SER A 136 -6.86 0.69 -0.13
CA SER A 136 -7.21 0.90 -1.54
C SER A 136 -8.64 0.43 -1.85
N LEU A 137 -9.04 -0.74 -1.34
CA LEU A 137 -10.44 -1.17 -1.37
C LEU A 137 -11.25 -0.27 -0.44
N LYS A 138 -12.14 0.55 -1.00
CA LYS A 138 -12.93 1.52 -0.23
C LYS A 138 -13.89 0.79 0.71
N ALA A 139 -14.01 1.27 1.95
CA ALA A 139 -15.01 0.77 2.89
C ALA A 139 -16.42 0.81 2.29
N GLY A 140 -17.19 -0.26 2.51
CA GLY A 140 -18.52 -0.47 1.93
C GLY A 140 -18.52 -1.04 0.50
N SER A 141 -17.35 -1.25 -0.12
CA SER A 141 -17.28 -1.90 -1.44
C SER A 141 -17.54 -3.39 -1.33
N ASP A 142 -18.20 -3.95 -2.33
CA ASP A 142 -18.44 -5.39 -2.43
C ASP A 142 -17.14 -6.19 -2.52
N ILE A 143 -17.05 -7.25 -1.74
CA ILE A 143 -15.97 -8.25 -1.79
C ILE A 143 -16.46 -9.41 -2.64
N LYS A 144 -15.92 -9.50 -3.85
CA LYS A 144 -16.16 -10.60 -4.80
C LYS A 144 -14.95 -11.55 -4.84
N PRO A 145 -15.10 -12.78 -5.34
CA PRO A 145 -13.97 -13.66 -5.62
C PRO A 145 -12.91 -12.94 -6.47
N GLY A 146 -11.65 -13.05 -6.07
CA GLY A 146 -10.52 -12.37 -6.71
C GLY A 146 -10.43 -10.87 -6.45
N THR A 147 -11.22 -10.31 -5.52
CA THR A 147 -11.00 -8.93 -5.07
C THR A 147 -9.65 -8.85 -4.36
N GLU A 148 -8.85 -7.86 -4.73
CA GLU A 148 -7.57 -7.55 -4.10
C GLU A 148 -7.64 -6.20 -3.39
N THR A 149 -6.86 -6.07 -2.33
CA THR A 149 -6.63 -4.80 -1.64
C THR A 149 -5.17 -4.63 -1.27
N LYS A 150 -4.72 -3.41 -1.43
CA LYS A 150 -3.48 -2.89 -0.88
C LYS A 150 -3.75 -2.05 0.36
N LEU A 151 -3.09 -2.40 1.45
CA LEU A 151 -3.03 -1.65 2.70
C LEU A 151 -1.71 -0.87 2.73
N THR A 152 -1.83 0.43 2.93
CA THR A 152 -0.67 1.31 3.05
C THR A 152 -0.39 1.53 4.54
N VAL A 153 0.81 1.20 5.00
CA VAL A 153 1.14 1.10 6.43
C VAL A 153 2.29 2.01 6.85
N VAL A 154 2.38 2.25 8.17
CA VAL A 154 3.54 2.85 8.83
C VAL A 154 3.96 1.99 10.02
N GLU A 155 5.25 1.85 10.22
CA GLU A 155 5.83 1.24 11.41
C GLU A 155 5.93 2.27 12.55
N GLY A 156 5.33 1.98 13.71
CA GLY A 156 5.56 2.72 14.97
C GLY A 156 5.30 4.23 14.95
N GLY A 157 4.54 4.76 13.99
CA GLY A 157 4.41 6.20 13.75
C GLY A 157 3.00 6.64 13.40
N SER A 158 2.82 7.95 13.24
CA SER A 158 1.56 8.52 12.78
C SER A 158 1.42 8.44 11.26
N CYS A 159 0.19 8.24 10.82
CA CYS A 159 -0.15 8.23 9.41
C CYS A 159 0.05 9.61 8.78
N PRO A 160 0.63 9.68 7.57
CA PRO A 160 0.67 10.93 6.84
C PRO A 160 -0.74 11.37 6.45
N SER A 161 -0.94 12.68 6.30
CA SER A 161 -2.24 13.24 5.92
C SER A 161 -2.66 12.87 4.49
N VAL A 162 -1.70 12.59 3.61
CA VAL A 162 -1.91 12.16 2.23
C VAL A 162 -0.89 11.08 1.85
N LYS A 163 -1.26 10.21 0.91
CA LYS A 163 -0.34 9.22 0.35
C LYS A 163 0.80 9.88 -0.41
N GLY A 164 1.93 9.17 -0.48
CA GLY A 164 3.04 9.55 -1.36
C GLY A 164 3.86 10.73 -0.87
N THR A 165 3.83 10.98 0.45
CA THR A 165 4.72 11.90 1.15
C THR A 165 6.06 11.23 1.44
N TYR A 166 6.99 12.02 1.98
CA TYR A 166 8.29 11.55 2.45
C TYR A 166 8.33 11.65 3.97
N LYS A 167 8.88 10.63 4.64
CA LYS A 167 9.06 10.61 6.10
C LYS A 167 10.12 11.64 6.46
N ASP A 168 11.23 11.64 5.73
CA ASP A 168 12.21 12.71 5.77
C ASP A 168 11.89 13.75 4.69
N ARG A 169 11.52 14.96 5.12
CA ARG A 169 11.16 16.04 4.21
C ARG A 169 12.30 16.41 3.25
N THR A 170 13.56 16.15 3.60
CA THR A 170 14.72 16.43 2.74
C THR A 170 14.84 15.49 1.54
N ASN A 171 14.20 14.32 1.60
CA ASN A 171 14.11 13.38 0.47
C ASN A 171 13.05 13.80 -0.57
N ASP A 172 12.17 14.75 -0.22
CA ASP A 172 11.21 15.28 -1.19
C ASP A 172 11.93 16.15 -2.23
N PRO A 173 11.81 15.84 -3.54
CA PRO A 173 12.38 16.65 -4.62
C PRO A 173 11.98 18.13 -4.59
N ALA A 174 10.82 18.45 -4.00
CA ALA A 174 10.35 19.83 -3.83
C ALA A 174 10.88 20.52 -2.56
N HIS A 175 11.71 19.85 -1.75
CA HIS A 175 12.25 20.43 -0.53
C HIS A 175 13.24 21.55 -0.82
N THR A 176 12.98 22.73 -0.24
CA THR A 176 13.92 23.84 -0.22
C THR A 176 14.46 24.00 1.21
N PRO A 177 15.79 23.87 1.43
CA PRO A 177 16.37 24.07 2.74
C PRO A 177 16.05 25.47 3.29
N PRO A 178 15.89 25.64 4.62
CA PRO A 178 15.76 26.96 5.21
C PRO A 178 16.97 27.83 4.84
N ALA A 179 16.73 29.10 4.54
CA ALA A 179 17.82 30.05 4.36
C ALA A 179 18.67 30.11 5.65
N PRO A 180 20.01 30.15 5.56
CA PRO A 180 20.85 30.24 6.74
C PRO A 180 20.44 31.47 7.57
N ALA A 181 20.31 31.28 8.88
CA ALA A 181 20.02 32.37 9.79
C ALA A 181 21.11 33.42 9.63
N ARG A 182 20.71 34.67 9.32
CA ARG A 182 21.64 35.80 9.36
C ARG A 182 22.01 35.99 10.82
N ASP A 183 23.27 35.72 11.16
CA ASP A 183 23.83 36.07 12.46
C ASP A 183 23.53 37.54 12.72
N SER A 184 22.54 37.80 13.57
CA SER A 184 22.30 39.12 14.13
C SER A 184 23.32 39.27 15.25
N GLY A 185 24.58 39.47 14.85
CA GLY A 185 25.67 39.85 15.73
C GLY A 185 25.40 41.24 16.28
N SER A 186 24.58 41.33 17.32
CA SER A 186 24.42 42.50 18.17
C SER A 186 25.69 42.66 19.02
N GLY A 187 26.75 43.17 18.41
CA GLY A 187 27.97 43.62 19.07
C GLY A 187 27.98 45.15 19.13
N GLY A 188 27.50 45.70 20.24
CA GLY A 188 27.65 47.13 20.54
C GLY A 188 29.07 47.47 20.99
N SER A 189 29.58 48.58 20.45
CA SER A 189 30.48 49.58 21.04
C SER A 189 31.87 49.78 20.40
N SER A 190 31.98 50.98 19.82
CA SER A 190 33.05 52.00 19.92
C SER A 190 34.46 51.71 19.40
N GLY A 191 34.92 52.56 18.48
CA GLY A 191 36.35 52.85 18.25
C GLY A 191 36.61 53.29 16.81
N GLY A 192 36.93 54.57 16.61
CA GLY A 192 37.13 55.19 15.30
C GLY A 192 38.44 54.79 14.60
N GLY A 193 38.59 55.24 13.36
CA GLY A 193 39.87 55.17 12.64
C GLY A 193 39.73 55.09 11.12
N SER A 194 39.70 56.27 10.51
CA SER A 194 39.79 56.62 9.10
C SER A 194 40.72 55.76 8.21
N GLY A 195 40.29 55.59 6.95
CA GLY A 195 41.18 55.64 5.79
C GLY A 195 41.20 54.39 4.91
N GLY A 196 40.78 54.53 3.65
CA GLY A 196 41.13 53.57 2.59
C GLY A 196 40.02 53.32 1.58
N SER A 197 39.86 54.25 0.65
CA SER A 197 39.10 54.07 -0.59
C SER A 197 39.61 52.88 -1.39
N GLY A 198 38.70 52.14 -2.03
CA GLY A 198 39.01 51.04 -2.93
C GLY A 198 37.74 50.46 -3.55
N ASP A 199 37.04 51.30 -4.31
CA ASP A 199 35.94 50.92 -5.19
C ASP A 199 36.47 50.01 -6.33
N THR A 200 35.67 49.01 -6.68
CA THR A 200 35.58 48.31 -7.98
C THR A 200 36.82 47.64 -8.61
N ASP A 201 36.81 46.30 -8.64
CA ASP A 201 37.21 45.48 -9.81
C ASP A 201 36.62 44.05 -9.61
N GLN A 202 35.56 43.64 -10.29
CA GLN A 202 35.56 42.95 -11.59
C GLN A 202 36.53 41.75 -11.71
N GLY A 203 35.99 40.54 -11.89
CA GLY A 203 36.61 39.53 -12.76
C GLY A 203 36.71 38.08 -12.26
N ALA A 204 35.88 37.22 -12.86
CA ALA A 204 36.12 35.80 -13.18
C ALA A 204 36.05 34.72 -12.08
N GLY A 205 35.03 33.84 -12.21
CA GLY A 205 35.12 32.45 -11.73
C GLY A 205 34.08 32.01 -10.71
N GLY A 206 32.81 32.42 -10.83
CA GLY A 206 31.74 31.92 -9.96
C GLY A 206 31.65 30.38 -10.03
N CYS A 207 31.77 29.71 -8.90
CA CYS A 207 31.56 28.27 -8.79
C CYS A 207 30.06 28.01 -8.93
N GLU A 208 29.64 27.58 -10.12
CA GLU A 208 28.23 27.31 -10.48
C GLU A 208 27.59 26.26 -9.54
N LEU A 209 28.41 25.32 -9.03
CA LEU A 209 28.04 24.35 -8.01
C LEU A 209 28.94 24.49 -6.78
N THR A 210 28.30 24.58 -5.61
CA THR A 210 28.97 24.60 -4.30
C THR A 210 28.72 23.31 -3.53
N SER A 211 29.66 22.96 -2.67
CA SER A 211 29.49 21.92 -1.65
C SER A 211 28.32 22.22 -0.72
N PRO A 212 27.80 21.23 0.02
CA PRO A 212 26.80 21.47 1.06
C PRO A 212 27.23 22.51 2.10
N ALA A 213 28.55 22.71 2.28
CA ALA A 213 29.13 23.72 3.15
C ALA A 213 29.29 25.11 2.48
N GLY A 214 28.75 25.32 1.27
CA GLY A 214 28.85 26.58 0.53
C GLY A 214 30.21 26.85 -0.11
N ASN A 215 31.18 25.96 0.05
CA ASN A 215 32.51 26.10 -0.56
C ASN A 215 32.50 25.63 -2.01
N CYS A 216 33.28 26.28 -2.87
CA CYS A 216 33.59 25.78 -4.20
C CYS A 216 34.15 24.36 -4.14
N TYR A 217 33.66 23.49 -5.02
CA TYR A 217 34.23 22.16 -5.14
C TYR A 217 35.66 22.21 -5.68
N ARG A 218 36.48 21.24 -5.25
CA ARG A 218 37.83 21.01 -5.77
C ARG A 218 37.94 19.58 -6.28
N ALA A 219 38.76 19.35 -7.30
CA ALA A 219 39.06 17.99 -7.76
C ALA A 219 39.60 17.14 -6.59
N GLY A 220 39.16 15.88 -6.53
CA GLY A 220 39.43 14.93 -5.45
C GLY A 220 38.36 14.90 -4.35
N GLN A 221 37.54 15.94 -4.19
CA GLN A 221 36.45 15.93 -3.21
C GLN A 221 35.29 15.04 -3.65
N PHE A 222 34.57 14.49 -2.67
CA PHE A 222 33.31 13.81 -2.93
C PHE A 222 32.29 14.78 -3.50
N CYS A 223 31.62 14.38 -4.57
CA CYS A 223 30.48 15.12 -5.09
C CYS A 223 29.18 14.61 -4.46
N ALA A 224 28.20 15.50 -4.33
CA ALA A 224 26.86 15.10 -3.92
C ALA A 224 26.22 14.22 -5.00
N ASN A 225 25.37 13.27 -4.61
CA ASN A 225 24.70 12.35 -5.56
C ASN A 225 23.96 13.12 -6.67
N LYS A 226 23.33 14.25 -6.34
CA LYS A 226 22.66 15.12 -7.32
C LYS A 226 23.57 15.79 -8.36
N HIS A 227 24.89 15.74 -8.15
CA HIS A 227 25.88 16.31 -9.07
C HIS A 227 26.56 15.26 -9.96
N LEU A 228 26.16 13.97 -9.86
CA LEU A 228 26.72 12.92 -10.68
C LEU A 228 26.48 13.20 -12.18
N GLY A 229 27.56 13.26 -12.96
CA GLY A 229 27.51 13.61 -14.38
C GLY A 229 27.48 15.11 -14.68
N LEU A 230 27.48 15.99 -13.67
CA LEU A 230 27.56 17.44 -13.85
C LEU A 230 29.01 17.94 -13.88
N GLN A 231 29.20 19.13 -14.45
CA GLN A 231 30.44 19.90 -14.44
C GLN A 231 30.25 21.23 -13.72
N THR A 232 31.31 21.74 -13.09
CA THR A 232 31.37 23.07 -12.45
C THR A 232 32.79 23.63 -12.55
N ARG A 233 33.00 24.85 -12.08
CA ARG A 233 34.32 25.46 -11.91
C ARG A 233 34.78 25.36 -10.46
N ASP A 234 36.06 25.08 -10.28
CA ASP A 234 36.72 25.17 -8.97
C ASP A 234 37.01 26.65 -8.61
N ALA A 235 37.48 26.88 -7.38
CA ALA A 235 37.82 28.23 -6.90
C ALA A 235 38.94 28.92 -7.72
N GLY A 236 39.69 28.17 -8.54
CA GLY A 236 40.68 28.70 -9.48
C GLY A 236 40.15 28.85 -10.91
N GLY A 237 38.85 28.69 -11.12
CA GLY A 237 38.18 28.83 -12.43
C GLY A 237 38.30 27.62 -13.36
N ARG A 238 38.91 26.51 -12.92
CA ARG A 238 39.13 25.31 -13.74
C ARG A 238 37.90 24.42 -13.74
N ILE A 239 37.60 23.83 -14.90
CA ILE A 239 36.45 22.93 -15.05
C ILE A 239 36.76 21.59 -14.36
N ILE A 240 35.81 21.15 -13.55
CA ILE A 240 35.80 19.84 -12.91
C ILE A 240 34.47 19.14 -13.18
N TYR A 241 34.49 17.81 -13.33
CA TYR A 241 33.31 16.97 -13.53
C TYR A 241 33.18 15.90 -12.45
N CYS A 242 31.96 15.60 -12.04
CA CYS A 242 31.66 14.59 -11.04
C CYS A 242 31.37 13.24 -11.70
N LYS A 243 32.13 12.21 -11.30
CA LYS A 243 31.98 10.84 -11.82
C LYS A 243 32.16 9.83 -10.69
N GLU A 244 31.45 8.72 -10.81
CA GLU A 244 31.59 7.54 -9.94
C GLU A 244 32.94 6.84 -10.16
N ARG A 245 33.65 6.56 -9.06
CA ARG A 245 34.88 5.75 -9.01
C ARG A 245 34.68 4.59 -8.04
N ALA A 246 35.64 3.67 -7.99
CA ALA A 246 35.60 2.50 -7.12
C ALA A 246 35.46 2.83 -5.62
N ASP A 247 35.88 4.03 -5.19
CA ASP A 247 35.79 4.53 -3.81
C ASP A 247 34.67 5.59 -3.62
N GLY A 248 33.77 5.71 -4.60
CA GLY A 248 32.65 6.66 -4.60
C GLY A 248 32.82 7.80 -5.62
N GLN A 249 31.78 8.62 -5.72
CA GLN A 249 31.68 9.73 -6.66
C GLN A 249 32.53 10.92 -6.24
N ARG A 250 33.42 11.35 -7.13
CA ARG A 250 34.36 12.45 -6.89
C ARG A 250 34.41 13.45 -8.03
N TRP A 251 34.79 14.68 -7.72
CA TRP A 251 35.15 15.71 -8.69
C TRP A 251 36.52 15.42 -9.30
N ASN A 252 36.66 15.54 -10.62
CA ASN A 252 37.89 15.30 -11.37
C ASN A 252 38.14 16.46 -12.32
N TYR A 253 39.40 16.74 -12.67
CA TYR A 253 39.67 17.64 -13.80
C TYR A 253 39.25 16.98 -15.10
N SER A 254 38.66 17.78 -16.00
CA SER A 254 38.46 17.45 -17.40
C SER A 254 39.79 17.14 -18.09
#